data_AF-A0A9Q0DEK4-F1
#
_entry.id   AF-A0A9Q0DEK4-F1
#
_cell.length_a   1.000
_cell.length_b   1.000
_cell.length_c   1.000
_cell.angle_alpha   90.00
_cell.angle_beta   90.00
_cell.angle_gamma   90.00
#
_symmetry.space_group_name_H-M   'P 1'
#
loop_
_entity.id
_entity.type
_entity.pdbx_description
1 polymer ?
#
loop_
_entity_poly.entity_id
_entity_poly.type
_entity_poly.pdbx_seq_one_letter_code
_entity_poly.pdbx_strand_id
1 'polypeptide(L)'
;MEEEQVPPAVESGESPTAIPNPEVFDSEGYVTDAMPADLDPWIVFDCGKTPRAEFDDWLESNRPSQVSRYGDEDKGPVGWIAVRRGDHSDPNHADMDGLQESWDKLLASGRTVNFQEVKELALKHRVLSGKWMVSLKTGFNLEHAWECVARAVLDGKILQVKGEVMWLDTAIRATGVKCRLAHKPNVYTYLKIYENNCWNLRPTIYDSNFNLCLRRSLVFNKVTNLEVI
;
A
#
# COMPACT_ATOMS: atom_id res chain seq x y z
N MET A 1 5.99 -5.53 77.68
CA MET A 1 5.38 -4.35 77.06
C MET A 1 6.54 -3.62 76.42
N GLU A 2 6.81 -3.93 75.16
CA GLU A 2 7.86 -3.29 74.38
C GLU A 2 7.21 -2.86 73.07
N GLU A 3 7.28 -1.55 72.83
CA GLU A 3 6.72 -0.84 71.68
C GLU A 3 7.46 -1.25 70.40
N GLU A 4 6.69 -1.64 69.39
CA GLU A 4 7.20 -1.97 68.06
C GLU A 4 7.45 -0.68 67.28
N GLN A 5 8.73 -0.40 67.04
CA GLN A 5 9.23 0.78 66.34
C GLN A 5 9.32 0.47 64.84
N VAL A 6 8.50 1.16 64.03
CA VAL A 6 8.44 1.04 62.57
C VAL A 6 9.67 1.69 61.91
N PRO A 7 10.45 0.99 61.06
CA PRO A 7 11.49 1.63 60.24
C PRO A 7 10.96 2.04 58.85
N PRO A 8 11.60 3.02 58.19
CA PRO A 8 11.04 3.74 57.05
C PRO A 8 11.17 2.99 55.71
N ALA A 9 10.25 3.30 54.80
CA ALA A 9 10.20 2.80 53.43
C ALA A 9 11.48 3.11 52.65
N VAL A 10 12.12 2.05 52.14
CA VAL A 10 13.20 2.13 51.15
C VAL A 10 12.58 2.18 49.77
N GLU A 11 12.82 3.30 49.06
CA GLU A 11 12.48 3.51 47.66
C GLU A 11 13.01 2.37 46.80
N SER A 12 12.11 1.75 46.04
CA SER A 12 12.40 0.67 45.13
C SER A 12 13.01 1.22 43.85
N GLY A 13 14.21 0.76 43.52
CA GLY A 13 14.96 1.18 42.34
C GLY A 13 14.20 0.97 41.03
N GLU A 14 14.25 2.00 40.18
CA GLU A 14 13.85 1.94 38.78
C GLU A 14 14.74 0.97 37.97
N SER A 15 14.09 0.19 37.11
CA SER A 15 14.67 -0.66 36.08
C SER A 15 13.64 -0.81 34.96
N PRO A 16 14.05 -1.03 33.70
CA PRO A 16 14.34 0.04 32.75
C PRO A 16 13.17 0.25 31.77
N THR A 17 13.03 1.49 31.32
CA THR A 17 12.40 1.96 30.07
C THR A 17 11.68 0.89 29.25
N ALA A 18 10.36 0.82 29.41
CA ALA A 18 9.46 0.23 28.44
C ALA A 18 9.73 0.88 27.06
N ILE A 19 10.20 0.06 26.13
CA ILE A 19 10.25 0.40 24.71
C ILE A 19 8.80 0.73 24.32
N PRO A 20 8.50 1.95 23.81
CA PRO A 20 7.14 2.28 23.45
C PRO A 20 6.69 1.33 22.34
N ASN A 21 5.61 0.61 22.65
CA ASN A 21 4.87 -0.26 21.76
C ASN A 21 4.64 0.50 20.43
N PRO A 22 5.06 -0.02 19.26
CA PRO A 22 4.75 0.64 18.00
C PRO A 22 3.23 0.62 17.86
N GLU A 23 2.66 1.83 17.93
CA GLU A 23 1.24 2.13 17.91
C GLU A 23 0.52 1.25 16.88
N VAL A 24 -0.51 0.57 17.35
CA VAL A 24 -1.46 -0.18 16.53
C VAL A 24 -2.09 0.83 15.57
N PHE A 25 -1.70 0.73 14.30
CA PHE A 25 -2.20 1.57 13.22
C PHE A 25 -3.68 1.28 12.99
N ASP A 26 -4.50 2.32 13.06
CA ASP A 26 -5.93 2.26 12.74
C ASP A 26 -6.14 2.30 11.22
N SER A 27 -6.58 1.19 10.66
CA SER A 27 -6.86 1.02 9.23
C SER A 27 -8.31 1.29 8.86
N GLU A 28 -9.19 1.57 9.83
CA GLU A 28 -10.61 1.84 9.59
C GLU A 28 -10.80 3.13 8.78
N GLY A 29 -9.92 4.13 8.96
CA GLY A 29 -9.95 5.39 8.19
C GLY A 29 -9.61 5.26 6.70
N TYR A 30 -8.90 4.21 6.28
CA TYR A 30 -8.52 4.02 4.86
C TYR A 30 -9.68 3.45 4.02
N VAL A 31 -10.57 2.68 4.65
CA VAL A 31 -11.63 1.93 3.96
C VAL A 31 -12.83 2.83 3.61
N THR A 32 -13.13 3.83 4.43
CA THR A 32 -14.27 4.73 4.23
C THR A 32 -14.02 5.78 3.13
N ASP A 33 -12.76 6.14 2.86
CA ASP A 33 -12.41 7.19 1.89
C ASP A 33 -11.99 6.66 0.50
N ALA A 34 -11.52 5.40 0.41
CA ALA A 34 -11.05 4.82 -0.85
C ALA A 34 -12.17 4.58 -1.88
N MET A 35 -13.37 4.15 -1.44
CA MET A 35 -14.50 3.92 -2.36
C MET A 35 -15.08 5.22 -2.95
N PRO A 36 -15.28 6.30 -2.16
CA PRO A 36 -15.61 7.62 -2.69
C PRO A 36 -14.49 8.19 -3.60
N ALA A 37 -13.21 7.98 -3.25
CA ALA A 37 -12.09 8.52 -4.02
C ALA A 37 -12.00 7.95 -5.45
N ASP A 38 -12.41 6.71 -5.68
CA ASP A 38 -12.43 6.14 -7.03
C ASP A 38 -13.52 6.73 -7.93
N LEU A 39 -14.56 7.36 -7.37
CA LEU A 39 -15.63 8.03 -8.13
C LEU A 39 -15.31 9.49 -8.46
N ASP A 40 -14.39 10.10 -7.72
CA ASP A 40 -14.01 11.50 -7.88
C ASP A 40 -12.98 11.71 -8.99
N PRO A 41 -12.86 12.93 -9.54
CA PRO A 41 -11.87 13.25 -10.57
C PRO A 41 -10.42 12.97 -10.14
N TRP A 42 -9.61 12.46 -11.08
CA TRP A 42 -8.19 12.21 -10.86
C TRP A 42 -7.34 13.31 -11.50
N ILE A 43 -6.31 13.76 -10.80
CA ILE A 43 -5.26 14.60 -11.36
C ILE A 43 -4.24 13.66 -12.02
N VAL A 44 -4.19 13.64 -13.35
CA VAL A 44 -3.36 12.67 -14.09
C VAL A 44 -2.34 13.38 -14.97
N PHE A 45 -1.06 13.06 -14.80
CA PHE A 45 -0.02 13.34 -15.79
C PHE A 45 0.13 12.14 -16.71
N ASP A 46 -0.22 12.31 -17.99
CA ASP A 46 -0.09 11.27 -19.00
C ASP A 46 1.15 11.54 -19.85
N CYS A 47 2.22 10.77 -19.64
CA CYS A 47 3.49 10.95 -20.34
C CYS A 47 3.38 10.73 -21.85
N GLY A 48 2.29 10.13 -22.35
CA GLY A 48 2.04 9.95 -23.77
C GLY A 48 1.27 11.11 -24.41
N LYS A 49 0.60 11.95 -23.61
CA LYS A 49 -0.24 13.06 -24.09
C LYS A 49 0.33 14.44 -23.74
N THR A 50 0.98 14.55 -22.59
CA THR A 50 1.53 15.81 -22.07
C THR A 50 3.04 15.88 -22.33
N PRO A 51 3.57 17.01 -22.84
CA PRO A 51 5.00 17.19 -23.04
C PRO A 51 5.80 17.01 -21.75
N ARG A 52 6.96 16.35 -21.86
CA ARG A 52 7.86 16.11 -20.72
C ARG A 52 8.32 17.41 -20.04
N ALA A 53 8.44 18.51 -20.77
CA ALA A 53 8.88 19.80 -20.23
C ALA A 53 7.90 20.39 -19.19
N GLU A 54 6.61 20.06 -19.29
CA GLU A 54 5.57 20.53 -18.37
C GLU A 54 5.51 19.71 -17.07
N PHE A 55 6.31 18.63 -16.98
CA PHE A 55 6.25 17.70 -15.86
C PHE A 55 6.68 18.36 -14.54
N ASP A 56 7.73 19.18 -14.55
CA ASP A 56 8.24 19.81 -13.33
C ASP A 56 7.22 20.80 -12.75
N ASP A 57 6.66 21.68 -13.60
CA ASP A 57 5.61 22.62 -13.20
C ASP A 57 4.34 21.91 -12.71
N TRP A 58 3.96 20.81 -13.38
CA TRP A 58 2.84 19.98 -12.95
C TRP A 58 3.09 19.33 -11.59
N LEU A 59 4.30 18.80 -11.36
CA LEU A 59 4.64 18.14 -10.11
C LEU A 59 4.65 19.12 -8.94
N GLU A 60 5.14 20.34 -9.15
CA GLU A 60 5.13 21.40 -8.14
C GLU A 60 3.71 21.86 -7.79
N SER A 61 2.80 21.88 -8.75
CA SER A 61 1.42 22.34 -8.57
C SER A 61 0.48 21.28 -7.99
N ASN A 62 0.84 20.00 -8.09
CA ASN A 62 0.01 18.86 -7.73
C ASN A 62 0.68 17.96 -6.68
N ARG A 63 1.35 18.59 -5.72
CA ARG A 63 1.98 17.88 -4.60
C ARG A 63 0.91 17.24 -3.70
N PRO A 64 1.08 15.98 -3.25
CA PRO A 64 0.12 15.32 -2.37
C PRO A 64 -0.22 16.11 -1.10
N SER A 65 0.73 16.87 -0.55
CA SER A 65 0.51 17.76 0.61
C SER A 65 -0.31 19.02 0.30
N GLN A 66 -0.44 19.42 -0.96
CA GLN A 66 -1.19 20.60 -1.39
C GLN A 66 -2.57 20.25 -1.93
N VAL A 67 -2.79 19.00 -2.35
CA VAL A 67 -4.07 18.55 -2.89
C VAL A 67 -4.96 18.07 -1.75
N SER A 68 -6.07 18.78 -1.53
CA SER A 68 -7.12 18.37 -0.60
C SER A 68 -8.04 17.33 -1.25
N ARG A 69 -8.35 16.26 -0.51
CA ARG A 69 -9.29 15.21 -0.91
C ARG A 69 -10.66 15.76 -1.31
N TYR A 70 -11.18 16.70 -0.52
CA TYR A 70 -12.50 17.30 -0.72
C TYR A 70 -12.44 18.60 -1.52
N GLY A 71 -11.24 19.02 -1.92
CA GLY A 71 -11.01 20.30 -2.56
C GLY A 71 -11.09 21.48 -1.59
N ASP A 72 -10.92 22.69 -2.14
CA ASP A 72 -11.15 23.98 -1.46
C ASP A 72 -12.40 24.63 -2.10
N GLU A 73 -12.88 25.78 -1.59
CA GLU A 73 -14.11 26.42 -2.09
C GLU A 73 -14.13 26.61 -3.63
N ASP A 74 -12.96 26.75 -4.28
CA ASP A 74 -12.81 26.93 -5.73
C ASP A 74 -12.44 25.64 -6.50
N LYS A 75 -12.07 24.56 -5.83
CA LYS A 75 -11.58 23.32 -6.45
C LYS A 75 -12.41 22.14 -5.96
N GLY A 76 -12.98 21.35 -6.88
CA GLY A 76 -13.77 20.17 -6.52
C GLY A 76 -12.95 19.05 -5.85
N PRO A 77 -13.61 17.97 -5.40
CA PRO A 77 -12.93 16.83 -4.78
C PRO A 77 -11.97 16.17 -5.76
N VAL A 78 -10.86 15.68 -5.22
CA VAL A 78 -9.84 14.93 -5.98
C VAL A 78 -9.71 13.56 -5.35
N GLY A 79 -9.93 12.53 -6.17
CA GLY A 79 -9.80 11.14 -5.75
C GLY A 79 -8.35 10.70 -5.64
N TRP A 80 -7.61 10.89 -6.73
CA TRP A 80 -6.22 10.43 -6.84
C TRP A 80 -5.35 11.38 -7.65
N ILE A 81 -4.06 11.38 -7.33
CA ILE A 81 -3.00 11.98 -8.16
C ILE A 81 -2.24 10.81 -8.80
N ALA A 82 -2.09 10.81 -10.12
CA ALA A 82 -1.48 9.71 -10.85
C ALA A 82 -0.53 10.20 -11.93
N VAL A 83 0.58 9.48 -12.09
CA VAL A 83 1.47 9.61 -13.25
C VAL A 83 1.40 8.30 -14.02
N ARG A 84 1.04 8.36 -15.30
CA ARG A 84 0.93 7.19 -16.17
C ARG A 84 1.70 7.39 -17.46
N ARG A 85 2.14 6.30 -18.08
CA ARG A 85 2.86 6.33 -19.36
C ARG A 85 2.05 5.58 -20.42
N GLY A 86 1.34 6.33 -21.27
CA GLY A 86 0.58 5.79 -22.40
C GLY A 86 -0.54 4.84 -21.99
N ASP A 87 -1.24 4.26 -22.96
CA ASP A 87 -2.23 3.22 -22.68
C ASP A 87 -1.51 1.96 -22.17
N HIS A 88 -1.52 1.75 -20.87
CA HIS A 88 -1.39 0.41 -20.34
C HIS A 88 -2.68 -0.35 -20.68
N SER A 89 -2.91 -0.59 -21.98
CA SER A 89 -3.87 -1.58 -22.42
C SER A 89 -3.27 -2.93 -22.01
N ASP A 90 -3.63 -3.40 -20.83
CA ASP A 90 -3.32 -4.76 -20.41
C ASP A 90 -3.98 -5.69 -21.44
N PRO A 91 -3.23 -6.41 -22.29
CA PRO A 91 -3.82 -7.18 -23.38
C PRO A 91 -4.63 -8.39 -22.88
N ASN A 92 -4.57 -8.70 -21.58
CA ASN A 92 -5.50 -9.57 -20.90
C ASN A 92 -6.59 -8.74 -20.24
N HIS A 93 -7.71 -8.59 -20.93
CA HIS A 93 -8.95 -8.19 -20.27
C HIS A 93 -9.30 -9.28 -19.25
N ALA A 94 -9.01 -9.03 -17.97
CA ALA A 94 -9.34 -9.95 -16.91
C ALA A 94 -10.86 -10.13 -16.82
N ASP A 95 -11.30 -11.33 -16.47
CA ASP A 95 -12.72 -11.69 -16.38
C ASP A 95 -13.28 -11.27 -15.01
N MET A 96 -13.60 -9.99 -14.89
CA MET A 96 -14.10 -9.42 -13.63
C MET A 96 -15.49 -9.95 -13.28
N ASP A 97 -16.35 -10.14 -14.29
CA ASP A 97 -17.71 -10.65 -14.11
C ASP A 97 -17.67 -12.11 -13.65
N GLY A 98 -16.84 -12.94 -14.30
CA GLY A 98 -16.63 -14.33 -13.89
C GLY A 98 -16.00 -14.47 -12.51
N LEU A 99 -15.10 -13.54 -12.14
CA LEU A 99 -14.53 -13.47 -10.79
C LEU A 99 -15.61 -13.25 -9.75
N GLN A 100 -16.49 -12.26 -9.96
CA GLN A 100 -17.56 -11.94 -9.02
C GLN A 100 -18.56 -13.10 -8.90
N GLU A 101 -18.97 -13.70 -10.01
CA GLU A 101 -19.90 -14.84 -9.98
C GLU A 101 -19.31 -16.07 -9.26
N SER A 102 -18.02 -16.36 -9.51
CA SER A 102 -17.34 -17.48 -8.85
C SER A 102 -17.14 -17.23 -7.36
N TRP A 103 -16.95 -15.97 -6.98
CA TRP A 103 -16.87 -15.55 -5.58
C TRP A 103 -18.21 -15.73 -4.87
N ASP A 104 -19.30 -15.28 -5.46
CA ASP A 104 -20.64 -15.41 -4.88
C ASP A 104 -21.04 -16.89 -4.71
N LYS A 105 -20.67 -17.74 -5.67
CA LYS A 105 -20.82 -19.21 -5.54
C LYS A 105 -20.00 -19.79 -4.40
N LEU A 106 -18.77 -19.32 -4.20
CA LEU A 106 -17.93 -19.76 -3.08
C LEU A 106 -18.56 -19.38 -1.75
N LEU A 107 -19.06 -18.14 -1.63
CA LEU A 107 -19.77 -17.68 -0.43
C LEU A 107 -21.06 -18.48 -0.18
N ALA A 108 -21.86 -18.73 -1.23
CA ALA A 108 -23.09 -19.52 -1.14
C ALA A 108 -22.84 -20.98 -0.77
N SER A 109 -21.67 -21.53 -1.14
CA SER A 109 -21.30 -22.92 -0.81
C SER A 109 -20.99 -23.15 0.68
N GLY A 110 -20.81 -22.08 1.47
CA GLY A 110 -20.46 -22.18 2.88
C GLY A 110 -19.04 -22.71 3.15
N ARG A 111 -18.21 -22.88 2.12
CA ARG A 111 -16.80 -23.28 2.27
C ARG A 111 -16.02 -22.17 2.98
N THR A 112 -15.04 -22.56 3.79
CA THR A 112 -14.15 -21.60 4.46
C THR A 112 -13.30 -20.88 3.42
N VAL A 113 -13.42 -19.56 3.34
CA VAL A 113 -12.58 -18.72 2.50
C VAL A 113 -11.18 -18.64 3.09
N ASN A 114 -10.17 -19.06 2.33
CA ASN A 114 -8.76 -18.95 2.70
C ASN A 114 -7.94 -18.38 1.53
N PHE A 115 -6.64 -18.14 1.76
CA PHE A 115 -5.73 -17.60 0.75
C PHE A 115 -5.70 -18.43 -0.55
N GLN A 116 -5.70 -19.76 -0.42
CA GLN A 116 -5.58 -20.66 -1.56
C GLN A 116 -6.81 -20.57 -2.47
N GLU A 117 -8.01 -20.50 -1.90
CA GLU A 117 -9.26 -20.32 -2.67
C GLU A 117 -9.24 -19.00 -3.45
N VAL A 118 -8.83 -17.90 -2.81
CA VAL A 118 -8.76 -16.59 -3.48
C VAL A 118 -7.66 -16.57 -4.55
N LYS A 119 -6.54 -17.24 -4.31
CA LYS A 119 -5.47 -17.41 -5.29
C LYS A 119 -5.93 -18.21 -6.50
N GLU A 120 -6.70 -19.27 -6.31
CA GLU A 120 -7.26 -20.07 -7.40
C GLU A 120 -8.26 -19.28 -8.23
N LEU A 121 -9.12 -18.48 -7.59
CA LEU A 121 -10.01 -17.55 -8.29
C LEU A 121 -9.23 -16.52 -9.12
N ALA A 122 -8.17 -15.94 -8.56
CA ALA A 122 -7.32 -15.00 -9.26
C ALA A 122 -6.66 -15.62 -10.50
N LEU A 123 -6.16 -16.85 -10.38
CA LEU A 123 -5.56 -17.61 -11.49
C LEU A 123 -6.59 -17.96 -12.57
N LYS A 124 -7.77 -18.42 -12.16
CA LYS A 124 -8.85 -18.81 -13.07
C LYS A 124 -9.33 -17.65 -13.93
N HIS A 125 -9.50 -16.47 -13.32
CA HIS A 125 -10.04 -15.27 -13.97
C HIS A 125 -8.97 -14.31 -14.49
N ARG A 126 -7.70 -14.73 -14.42
CA ARG A 126 -6.52 -13.99 -14.89
C ARG A 126 -6.34 -12.63 -14.22
N VAL A 127 -6.81 -12.49 -12.97
CA VAL A 127 -6.62 -11.30 -12.12
C VAL A 127 -5.30 -11.44 -11.35
N LEU A 128 -4.19 -11.32 -12.07
CA LEU A 128 -2.84 -11.53 -11.53
C LEU A 128 -2.11 -10.22 -11.20
N SER A 129 -2.77 -9.09 -11.43
CA SER A 129 -2.23 -7.77 -11.16
C SER A 129 -2.31 -7.41 -9.67
N GLY A 130 -1.45 -6.50 -9.24
CA GLY A 130 -1.40 -6.02 -7.87
C GLY A 130 -0.70 -4.68 -7.80
N LYS A 131 -0.68 -4.11 -6.61
CA LYS A 131 -0.10 -2.80 -6.32
C LYS A 131 0.77 -2.86 -5.08
N TRP A 132 1.91 -2.20 -5.16
CA TRP A 132 2.69 -1.86 -3.97
C TRP A 132 2.12 -0.60 -3.35
N MET A 133 1.86 -0.68 -2.06
CA MET A 133 1.33 0.41 -1.26
C MET A 133 2.40 0.88 -0.29
N VAL A 134 2.45 2.19 -0.12
CA VAL A 134 3.33 2.90 0.79
C VAL A 134 2.42 3.71 1.71
N SER A 135 2.63 3.58 3.02
CA SER A 135 2.06 4.53 3.98
C SER A 135 3.19 5.41 4.51
N LEU A 136 3.10 6.70 4.25
CA LEU A 136 4.04 7.72 4.71
C LEU A 136 3.26 8.76 5.49
N LYS A 137 3.87 9.22 6.59
CA LYS A 137 3.36 10.42 7.29
C LYS A 137 3.46 11.61 6.34
N THR A 138 2.45 12.46 6.36
CA THR A 138 2.43 13.73 5.61
C THR A 138 3.66 14.57 5.93
N GLY A 139 4.23 15.22 4.92
CA GLY A 139 5.42 16.06 5.04
C GLY A 139 6.49 15.74 4.00
N PHE A 140 7.71 16.22 4.22
CA PHE A 140 8.81 16.17 3.25
C PHE A 140 9.10 14.77 2.70
N ASN A 141 8.99 13.74 3.54
CA ASN A 141 9.24 12.36 3.13
C ASN A 141 8.21 11.85 2.10
N LEU A 142 6.94 12.22 2.24
CA LEU A 142 5.89 11.89 1.28
C LEU A 142 6.17 12.56 -0.07
N GLU A 143 6.46 13.87 -0.03
CA GLU A 143 6.74 14.66 -1.23
C GLU A 143 7.94 14.14 -2.01
N HIS A 144 9.05 13.91 -1.28
CA HIS A 144 10.27 13.41 -1.90
C HIS A 144 10.09 11.99 -2.47
N ALA A 145 9.39 11.10 -1.75
CA ALA A 145 9.11 9.76 -2.24
C ALA A 145 8.20 9.80 -3.48
N TRP A 146 7.15 10.62 -3.45
CA TRP A 146 6.23 10.82 -4.58
C TRP A 146 6.96 11.35 -5.82
N GLU A 147 7.75 12.42 -5.67
CA GLU A 147 8.56 12.99 -6.75
C GLU A 147 9.51 11.94 -7.36
N CYS A 148 10.25 11.21 -6.53
CA CYS A 148 11.18 10.18 -6.98
C CYS A 148 10.46 9.07 -7.77
N VAL A 149 9.29 8.63 -7.33
CA VAL A 149 8.48 7.62 -8.04
C VAL A 149 7.91 8.20 -9.33
N ALA A 150 7.33 9.40 -9.30
CA ALA A 150 6.74 10.07 -10.45
C ALA A 150 7.77 10.28 -11.58
N ARG A 151 8.97 10.77 -11.24
CA ARG A 151 10.09 10.90 -12.18
C ARG A 151 10.54 9.54 -12.74
N ALA A 152 10.59 8.51 -11.92
CA ALA A 152 10.95 7.18 -12.37
C ALA A 152 9.89 6.55 -13.30
N VAL A 153 8.60 6.88 -13.13
CA VAL A 153 7.54 6.53 -14.09
C VAL A 153 7.72 7.26 -15.41
N LEU A 154 7.98 8.58 -15.36
CA LEU A 154 8.24 9.41 -16.54
C LEU A 154 9.46 8.94 -17.35
N ASP A 155 10.53 8.55 -16.67
CA ASP A 155 11.72 7.94 -17.27
C ASP A 155 11.48 6.51 -17.79
N GLY A 156 10.35 5.90 -17.44
CA GLY A 156 10.02 4.53 -17.82
C GLY A 156 10.79 3.46 -17.04
N LYS A 157 11.42 3.81 -15.92
CA LYS A 157 12.23 2.90 -15.09
C LYS A 157 11.35 1.93 -14.30
N ILE A 158 10.11 2.33 -13.98
CA ILE A 158 9.17 1.53 -13.16
C ILE A 158 8.28 0.61 -14.02
N LEU A 159 7.91 1.03 -15.24
CA LEU A 159 6.92 0.33 -16.08
C LEU A 159 7.52 -0.63 -17.13
N GLN A 160 8.84 -0.59 -17.35
CA GLN A 160 9.52 -1.57 -18.22
C GLN A 160 9.76 -2.92 -17.55
N VAL A 161 9.41 -3.01 -16.27
CA VAL A 161 9.67 -4.17 -15.43
C VAL A 161 8.55 -5.19 -15.64
N LYS A 162 8.73 -6.09 -16.61
CA LYS A 162 7.86 -7.25 -16.80
C LYS A 162 8.35 -8.42 -15.96
N GLY A 163 7.46 -9.06 -15.21
CA GLY A 163 7.62 -10.45 -14.82
C GLY A 163 7.31 -10.77 -13.36
N GLU A 164 7.72 -9.94 -12.40
CA GLU A 164 7.65 -10.35 -10.99
C GLU A 164 7.45 -9.17 -10.05
N VAL A 165 6.60 -9.36 -9.03
CA VAL A 165 6.31 -8.39 -7.95
C VAL A 165 7.58 -7.81 -7.32
N MET A 166 8.64 -8.63 -7.26
CA MET A 166 9.96 -8.33 -6.69
C MET A 166 10.74 -7.27 -7.47
N TRP A 167 10.60 -7.26 -8.79
CA TRP A 167 11.33 -6.28 -9.59
C TRP A 167 10.76 -4.87 -9.44
N LEU A 168 9.45 -4.75 -9.22
CA LEU A 168 8.83 -3.47 -8.92
C LEU A 168 9.29 -2.93 -7.56
N ASP A 169 9.48 -3.78 -6.54
CA ASP A 169 10.15 -3.38 -5.29
C ASP A 169 11.55 -2.82 -5.60
N THR A 170 12.37 -3.55 -6.35
CA THR A 170 13.73 -3.12 -6.71
C THR A 170 13.73 -1.77 -7.43
N ALA A 171 12.81 -1.58 -8.38
CA ALA A 171 12.65 -0.31 -9.08
C ALA A 171 12.26 0.84 -8.15
N ILE A 172 11.34 0.61 -7.19
CA ILE A 172 10.96 1.59 -6.16
C ILE A 172 12.15 1.88 -5.24
N ARG A 173 12.93 0.87 -4.83
CA ARG A 173 14.14 1.08 -4.00
C ARG A 173 15.20 1.90 -4.72
N ALA A 174 15.36 1.69 -6.03
CA ALA A 174 16.30 2.44 -6.86
C ALA A 174 15.98 3.94 -6.96
N THR A 175 14.73 4.35 -6.68
CA THR A 175 14.36 5.77 -6.61
C THR A 175 14.74 6.42 -5.28
N GLY A 176 15.23 5.65 -4.30
CA GLY A 176 15.61 6.12 -2.96
C GLY A 176 14.54 5.91 -1.89
N VAL A 177 13.40 5.31 -2.23
CA VAL A 177 12.32 5.02 -1.28
C VAL A 177 12.70 3.86 -0.35
N LYS A 178 12.86 4.15 0.94
CA LYS A 178 13.30 3.19 1.97
C LYS A 178 12.22 2.81 2.99
N CYS A 179 11.02 3.35 2.88
CA CYS A 179 9.91 3.00 3.76
C CYS A 179 9.42 1.56 3.52
N ARG A 180 8.59 1.06 4.44
CA ARG A 180 7.96 -0.25 4.28
C ARG A 180 7.00 -0.23 3.09
N LEU A 181 7.11 -1.23 2.22
CA LEU A 181 6.21 -1.42 1.08
C LEU A 181 5.34 -2.65 1.34
N ALA A 182 4.04 -2.56 1.06
CA ALA A 182 3.13 -3.69 1.19
C ALA A 182 2.45 -3.99 -0.14
N HIS A 183 2.49 -5.24 -0.59
CA HIS A 183 1.86 -5.64 -1.84
C HIS A 183 0.43 -6.14 -1.59
N LYS A 184 -0.55 -5.46 -2.19
CA LYS A 184 -1.96 -5.87 -2.23
C LYS A 184 -2.35 -6.34 -3.64
N PRO A 185 -2.79 -7.60 -3.80
CA PRO A 185 -3.35 -8.09 -5.06
C PRO A 185 -4.63 -7.34 -5.45
N ASN A 186 -4.85 -7.14 -6.74
CA ASN A 186 -6.07 -6.48 -7.21
C ASN A 186 -7.31 -7.35 -6.97
N VAL A 187 -7.18 -8.68 -7.00
CA VAL A 187 -8.28 -9.59 -6.63
C VAL A 187 -8.85 -9.28 -5.24
N TYR A 188 -8.02 -8.89 -4.27
CA TYR A 188 -8.53 -8.51 -2.94
C TYR A 188 -9.30 -7.20 -2.97
N THR A 189 -8.90 -6.24 -3.81
CA THR A 189 -9.67 -5.00 -3.99
C THR A 189 -11.03 -5.29 -4.65
N TYR A 190 -11.06 -6.10 -5.71
CA TYR A 190 -12.31 -6.44 -6.40
C TYR A 190 -13.28 -7.23 -5.52
N LEU A 191 -12.76 -8.21 -4.77
CA LEU A 191 -13.55 -9.01 -3.82
C LEU A 191 -13.83 -8.28 -2.50
N LYS A 192 -13.44 -7.00 -2.37
CA LYS A 192 -13.61 -6.18 -1.18
C LYS A 192 -13.01 -6.80 0.10
N ILE A 193 -11.91 -7.52 -0.05
CA ILE A 193 -11.11 -8.06 1.05
C ILE A 193 -10.18 -6.95 1.55
N TYR A 194 -10.59 -6.31 2.64
CA TYR A 194 -9.85 -5.26 3.35
C TYR A 194 -9.33 -5.76 4.70
N GLU A 195 -8.73 -4.87 5.47
CA GLU A 195 -8.35 -5.18 6.85
C GLU A 195 -9.60 -5.48 7.68
N ASN A 196 -9.45 -6.30 8.71
CA ASN A 196 -10.54 -6.71 9.61
C ASN A 196 -11.76 -7.33 8.89
N ASN A 197 -11.53 -8.04 7.77
CA ASN A 197 -12.59 -8.77 7.08
C ASN A 197 -13.08 -9.99 7.89
N CYS A 198 -14.30 -10.43 7.59
CA CYS A 198 -14.96 -11.54 8.27
C CYS A 198 -14.28 -12.92 8.07
N TRP A 199 -13.29 -13.03 7.19
CA TRP A 199 -12.51 -14.25 6.95
C TRP A 199 -11.13 -14.22 7.62
N ASN A 200 -10.79 -13.16 8.36
CA ASN A 200 -9.48 -12.94 8.99
C ASN A 200 -8.30 -13.05 7.99
N LEU A 201 -8.56 -12.76 6.71
CA LEU A 201 -7.52 -12.77 5.69
C LEU A 201 -6.64 -11.53 5.81
N ARG A 202 -5.33 -11.71 5.66
CA ARG A 202 -4.40 -10.58 5.52
C ARG A 202 -4.61 -9.95 4.14
N PRO A 203 -4.89 -8.65 4.02
CA PRO A 203 -5.12 -8.01 2.72
C PRO A 203 -3.82 -7.64 1.98
N THR A 204 -2.67 -8.06 2.50
CA THR A 204 -1.35 -7.89 1.87
C THR A 204 -0.63 -9.24 1.84
N ILE A 205 -0.04 -9.59 0.69
CA ILE A 205 0.70 -10.85 0.50
C ILE A 205 2.18 -10.66 0.81
N TYR A 206 2.79 -9.63 0.22
CA TYR A 206 4.22 -9.36 0.39
C TYR A 206 4.44 -8.10 1.22
N ASP A 207 5.54 -8.10 1.94
CA ASP A 207 5.99 -7.01 2.79
C ASP A 207 7.48 -6.80 2.57
N SER A 208 7.87 -5.63 2.09
CA SER A 208 9.26 -5.29 1.83
C SER A 208 9.74 -4.24 2.81
N ASN A 209 10.78 -4.59 3.57
CA ASN A 209 11.47 -3.69 4.48
C ASN A 209 12.88 -3.42 3.98
N PHE A 210 13.29 -2.16 3.90
CA PHE A 210 14.64 -1.82 3.48
C PHE A 210 15.60 -1.94 4.67
N ASN A 211 16.58 -2.83 4.56
CA ASN A 211 17.63 -2.98 5.56
C ASN A 211 18.78 -2.00 5.25
N LEU A 212 18.99 -1.02 6.13
CA LEU A 212 20.03 0.00 5.96
C LEU A 212 21.45 -0.57 6.00
N CYS A 213 21.70 -1.56 6.86
CA CYS A 213 23.02 -2.18 7.02
C CYS A 213 23.39 -3.02 5.79
N LEU A 214 22.45 -3.84 5.31
CA LEU A 214 22.64 -4.70 4.15
C LEU A 214 22.44 -3.97 2.81
N ARG A 215 21.94 -2.73 2.86
CA ARG A 215 21.59 -1.90 1.69
C ARG A 215 20.73 -2.62 0.65
N ARG A 216 19.79 -3.45 1.13
CA ARG A 216 18.87 -4.22 0.29
C ARG A 216 17.47 -4.29 0.91
N SER A 217 16.47 -4.58 0.09
CA SER A 217 15.14 -4.96 0.57
C SER A 217 15.14 -6.39 1.12
N LEU A 218 14.39 -6.59 2.18
CA LEU A 218 14.02 -7.89 2.73
C LEU A 218 12.53 -8.06 2.48
N VAL A 219 12.17 -8.94 1.56
CA VAL A 219 10.78 -9.16 1.17
C VAL A 219 10.26 -10.42 1.80
N PHE A 220 9.19 -10.32 2.58
CA PHE A 220 8.56 -11.42 3.27
C PHE A 220 7.21 -11.74 2.64
N ASN A 221 6.97 -13.03 2.40
CA ASN A 221 5.64 -13.54 2.09
C ASN A 221 4.88 -13.76 3.40
N LYS A 222 3.85 -12.95 3.65
CA LYS A 222 3.02 -13.00 4.86
C LYS A 222 2.11 -14.21 4.95
N VAL A 223 1.94 -14.98 3.87
CA VAL A 223 1.14 -16.20 3.85
C VAL A 223 2.00 -17.38 4.28
N THR A 224 3.20 -17.51 3.73
CA THR A 224 4.13 -18.61 4.04
C THR A 224 5.06 -18.30 5.21
N ASN A 225 5.14 -17.04 5.64
CA ASN A 225 6.13 -16.52 6.59
C ASN A 225 7.58 -16.78 6.17
N LEU A 226 7.84 -16.80 4.86
CA LEU A 226 9.18 -17.01 4.29
C LEU A 226 9.69 -15.72 3.65
N GLU A 227 10.99 -15.47 3.76
CA GLU A 227 11.69 -14.45 2.95
C GLU A 227 11.73 -14.93 1.49
N VAL A 228 11.43 -14.01 0.57
CA VAL A 228 11.54 -14.21 -0.86
C VAL A 228 12.90 -13.68 -1.27
N ILE A 229 13.79 -14.58 -1.72
CA ILE A 229 15.16 -14.29 -2.14
C ILE A 229 15.16 -13.94 -3.63
#